data_AF-A0A7J8HMX4-F1
#
_entry.id   AF-A0A7J8HMX4-F1
#
_cell.length_a   1.000
_cell.length_b   1.000
_cell.length_c   1.000
_cell.angle_alpha   90.00
_cell.angle_beta   90.00
_cell.angle_gamma   90.00
#
_symmetry.space_group_name_H-M   'P 1'
#
loop_
_entity.id
_entity.type
_entity.pdbx_description
1 polymer ?
#
loop_
_entity_poly.entity_id
_entity_poly.type
_entity_poly.pdbx_seq_one_letter_code
_entity_poly.pdbx_strand_id
1 'polypeptide(L)'
;MAYRQLTSEEYEVIDRRLFEARTALQQREEKLANVFHFIEKDLILLGATAVEDRLQDKVRETIEALRMAGIKVWVLTGDKHETAVSVSLSCGHFHRTMNILELINQKSDSECAEQLRQLARR
;
A
#
# COMPACT_ATOMS: atom_id res chain seq x y z
N MET A 1 6.46 0.14 -13.38
CA MET A 1 6.85 -0.85 -14.42
C MET A 1 8.35 -0.79 -14.61
N ALA A 2 9.03 -1.92 -14.52
CA ALA A 2 10.48 -2.04 -14.73
C ALA A 2 10.79 -3.42 -15.34
N TYR A 3 11.94 -3.57 -15.98
CA TYR A 3 12.35 -4.84 -16.60
C TYR A 3 13.85 -5.07 -16.43
N ARG A 4 14.28 -6.32 -16.59
CA ARG A 4 15.70 -6.69 -16.76
C ARG A 4 15.78 -7.75 -17.84
N GLN A 5 16.71 -7.59 -18.77
CA GLN A 5 17.03 -8.65 -19.74
C GLN A 5 17.89 -9.70 -19.05
N LEU A 6 17.56 -10.96 -19.28
CA LEU A 6 18.32 -12.11 -18.80
C LEU A 6 19.04 -12.74 -19.98
N THR A 7 20.29 -13.15 -19.75
CA THR A 7 20.97 -14.10 -20.63
C THR A 7 20.36 -15.50 -20.51
N SER A 8 20.63 -16.37 -21.48
CA SER A 8 20.16 -17.76 -21.44
C SER A 8 20.69 -18.51 -20.21
N GLU A 9 21.96 -18.28 -19.86
CA GLU A 9 22.62 -18.90 -18.72
C GLU A 9 22.01 -18.45 -17.39
N GLU A 10 21.74 -17.14 -17.24
CA GLU A 10 21.05 -16.61 -16.06
C GLU A 10 19.65 -17.17 -15.94
N TYR A 11 18.92 -17.27 -17.05
CA TYR A 11 17.58 -17.84 -17.08
C TYR A 11 17.59 -19.30 -16.62
N GLU A 12 18.49 -20.14 -17.13
CA GLU A 12 18.60 -21.55 -16.72
C GLU A 12 18.89 -21.70 -15.22
N VAL A 13 19.78 -20.86 -14.68
CA VAL A 13 20.08 -20.85 -13.24
C VAL A 13 18.85 -20.44 -12.42
N ILE A 14 18.11 -19.43 -12.86
CA ILE A 14 16.88 -18.96 -12.22
C ILE A 14 15.79 -20.04 -12.27
N ASP A 15 15.58 -20.66 -13.42
CA ASP A 15 14.56 -21.69 -13.62
C ASP A 15 14.80 -22.90 -12.71
N ARG A 16 16.05 -23.38 -12.63
CA ARG A 16 16.42 -24.45 -11.70
C ARG A 16 16.13 -24.07 -10.25
N ARG A 17 16.54 -22.88 -9.82
CA ARG A 17 16.28 -22.40 -8.44
C ARG A 17 14.78 -22.28 -8.15
N LEU A 18 14.00 -21.79 -9.11
CA LEU A 18 12.55 -21.73 -8.99
C LEU A 18 11.94 -23.13 -8.90
N PHE A 19 12.39 -24.08 -9.71
CA PHE A 19 11.90 -25.46 -9.67
C PHE A 19 12.17 -26.11 -8.30
N GLU A 20 13.40 -26.00 -7.79
CA GLU A 20 13.78 -26.49 -6.46
C GLU A 20 12.94 -25.84 -5.35
N ALA A 21 12.72 -24.52 -5.42
CA ALA A 21 11.90 -23.80 -4.46
C ALA A 21 10.43 -24.22 -4.53
N ARG A 22 9.85 -24.43 -5.72
CA ARG A 22 8.45 -24.85 -5.93
C ARG A 22 8.17 -26.26 -5.44
N THR A 23 9.13 -27.16 -5.61
CA THR A 23 9.03 -28.57 -5.24
C THR A 23 9.48 -28.85 -3.80
N ALA A 24 9.94 -27.84 -3.08
CA ALA A 24 10.35 -27.98 -1.69
C ALA A 24 9.18 -28.39 -0.79
N LEU A 25 9.36 -29.47 -0.03
CA LEU A 25 8.39 -29.98 0.95
C LEU A 25 8.31 -29.10 2.21
N GLN A 26 9.36 -28.33 2.50
CA GLN A 26 9.47 -27.47 3.67
C GLN A 26 9.93 -26.07 3.26
N GLN A 27 9.43 -25.06 3.98
CA GLN A 27 9.79 -23.64 3.80
C GLN A 27 9.64 -23.16 2.35
N ARG A 28 8.63 -23.70 1.63
CA ARG A 28 8.41 -23.41 0.22
C ARG A 28 8.24 -21.91 -0.06
N GLU A 29 7.46 -21.22 0.76
CA GLU A 29 7.19 -19.79 0.60
C GLU A 29 8.44 -18.93 0.80
N GLU A 30 9.23 -19.23 1.83
CA GLU A 30 10.50 -18.54 2.11
C GLU A 30 11.51 -18.76 0.97
N LYS A 31 11.66 -20.01 0.50
CA LYS A 31 12.53 -20.33 -0.64
C LYS A 31 12.11 -19.60 -1.91
N LEU A 32 10.81 -19.54 -2.19
CA LEU A 32 10.29 -18.79 -3.34
C LEU A 32 10.57 -17.29 -3.19
N ALA A 33 10.29 -16.71 -2.03
CA ALA A 33 10.55 -15.30 -1.76
C ALA A 33 12.04 -14.96 -1.95
N ASN A 34 12.95 -15.82 -1.50
CA ASN A 34 14.40 -15.65 -1.70
C ASN A 34 14.79 -15.68 -3.18
N VAL A 35 14.20 -16.58 -3.97
CA VAL A 35 14.46 -16.66 -5.41
C VAL A 35 13.89 -15.43 -6.14
N PHE A 36 12.68 -14.99 -5.82
CA PHE A 36 12.11 -13.76 -6.39
C PHE A 36 12.94 -12.53 -6.02
N HIS A 37 13.37 -12.40 -4.76
CA HIS A 37 14.25 -11.32 -4.34
C HIS A 37 15.60 -11.33 -5.07
N PHE A 38 16.12 -12.52 -5.42
CA PHE A 38 17.31 -12.63 -6.26
C PHE A 38 17.07 -12.17 -7.71
N ILE A 39 15.88 -12.43 -8.27
CA ILE A 39 15.52 -12.06 -9.65
C ILE A 39 15.22 -10.56 -9.77
N GLU A 40 14.50 -9.99 -8.79
CA GLU A 40 13.98 -8.61 -8.75
C GLU A 40 15.05 -7.57 -8.35
N LYS A 41 16.25 -7.71 -8.90
CA LYS A 41 17.38 -6.77 -8.73
C LYS A 41 17.80 -6.21 -10.08
N ASP A 42 18.49 -5.07 -10.05
CA ASP A 42 19.11 -4.42 -11.22
C ASP A 42 18.12 -4.18 -12.39
N LEU A 43 16.89 -3.80 -12.04
CA LEU A 43 15.83 -3.51 -13.01
C LEU A 43 16.02 -2.11 -13.61
N ILE A 44 15.70 -1.98 -14.89
CA ILE A 44 15.59 -0.72 -15.61
C ILE A 44 14.15 -0.23 -15.50
N LEU A 45 13.95 0.95 -14.91
CA LEU A 45 12.64 1.60 -14.79
C LEU A 45 12.13 2.00 -16.18
N LEU A 46 10.93 1.53 -16.54
CA LEU A 46 10.24 1.90 -17.78
C LEU A 46 9.31 3.09 -17.57
N GLY A 47 8.67 3.16 -16.40
CA GLY A 47 7.71 4.20 -16.07
C GLY A 47 6.72 3.76 -15.00
N ALA A 48 5.70 4.59 -14.79
CA ALA A 48 4.62 4.34 -13.85
C ALA A 48 3.26 4.51 -14.53
N THR A 49 2.27 3.77 -14.04
CA THR A 49 0.87 3.92 -14.43
C THR A 49 0.10 4.47 -13.23
N ALA A 50 -0.92 5.28 -13.49
CA ALA A 50 -1.86 5.72 -12.47
C ALA A 50 -3.26 5.26 -12.90
N VAL A 51 -3.99 4.64 -11.98
CA VAL A 51 -5.40 4.30 -12.15
C VAL A 51 -6.17 5.15 -11.16
N GLU A 52 -7.14 5.90 -11.66
CA GLU A 52 -8.03 6.69 -10.83
C GLU A 52 -9.24 5.84 -10.45
N ASP A 53 -9.50 5.74 -9.14
CA ASP A 53 -10.73 5.15 -8.64
C ASP A 53 -11.85 6.19 -8.75
N ARG A 54 -12.85 5.89 -9.59
CA ARG A 54 -13.91 6.85 -9.89
C ARG A 54 -14.88 6.95 -8.73
N LEU A 55 -14.98 8.16 -8.18
CA LEU A 55 -16.02 8.51 -7.23
C LEU A 55 -17.37 8.67 -7.94
N GLN A 56 -18.45 8.54 -7.18
CA GLN A 56 -19.76 8.93 -7.65
C GLN A 56 -19.81 10.44 -7.93
N ASP A 57 -20.78 10.85 -8.74
CA ASP A 57 -20.98 12.26 -9.04
C ASP A 57 -21.22 13.06 -7.77
N LYS A 58 -20.57 14.22 -7.66
CA LYS A 58 -20.75 15.21 -6.59
C LYS A 58 -20.32 14.79 -5.18
N VAL A 59 -19.58 13.68 -5.01
CA VAL A 59 -19.12 13.26 -3.67
C VAL A 59 -18.32 14.37 -3.00
N ARG A 60 -17.40 15.00 -3.73
CA ARG A 60 -16.52 16.03 -3.18
C ARG A 60 -17.30 17.25 -2.71
N GLU A 61 -18.16 17.78 -3.56
CA GLU A 61 -19.01 18.95 -3.30
C GLU A 61 -19.93 18.69 -2.10
N THR A 62 -20.43 17.46 -1.98
CA THR A 62 -21.26 17.04 -0.86
C THR A 62 -20.47 17.00 0.45
N ILE A 63 -19.28 16.39 0.45
CA ILE A 63 -18.41 16.33 1.64
C ILE A 63 -18.01 17.74 2.08
N GLU A 64 -17.64 18.61 1.15
CA GLU A 64 -17.29 20.00 1.44
C GLU A 64 -18.49 20.77 2.04
N ALA A 65 -19.69 20.61 1.47
CA ALA A 65 -20.91 21.23 1.98
C ALA A 65 -21.26 20.76 3.40
N LEU A 66 -21.19 19.45 3.67
CA LEU A 66 -21.42 18.90 5.01
C LEU A 66 -20.45 19.49 6.03
N ARG A 67 -19.16 19.61 5.67
CA ARG A 67 -18.14 20.18 6.53
C ARG A 67 -18.36 21.67 6.81
N MET A 68 -18.74 22.45 5.79
CA MET A 68 -19.09 23.87 5.95
C MET A 68 -20.31 24.05 6.85
N ALA A 69 -21.26 23.10 6.83
CA ALA A 69 -22.39 23.06 7.73
C ALA A 69 -22.03 22.60 9.16
N GLY A 70 -20.76 22.31 9.46
CA GLY A 70 -20.30 21.86 10.77
C GLY A 70 -20.46 20.36 11.03
N ILE A 71 -20.86 19.58 10.04
CA ILE A 71 -21.06 18.13 10.16
C ILE A 71 -19.71 17.42 10.06
N LYS A 72 -19.44 16.52 11.02
CA LYS A 72 -18.24 15.67 11.02
C LYS A 72 -18.52 14.39 10.22
N VAL A 73 -17.77 14.20 9.14
CA VAL A 73 -17.87 13.02 8.27
C VAL A 73 -16.81 12.01 8.69
N TRP A 74 -17.21 10.75 8.89
CA TRP A 74 -16.33 9.64 9.23
C TRP A 74 -16.44 8.59 8.12
N VAL A 75 -15.31 8.09 7.64
CA VAL A 75 -15.26 7.01 6.65
C VAL A 75 -14.84 5.74 7.36
N LEU A 76 -15.72 4.73 7.34
CA LEU A 76 -15.40 3.38 7.80
C LEU A 76 -15.36 2.47 6.58
N THR A 77 -14.22 1.84 6.34
CA THR A 77 -14.02 0.94 5.20
C THR A 77 -13.27 -0.31 5.63
N GLY A 78 -13.57 -1.43 4.99
CA GLY A 78 -12.80 -2.68 5.12
C GLY A 78 -11.67 -2.80 4.09
N ASP A 79 -11.45 -1.76 3.28
CA ASP A 79 -10.36 -1.71 2.31
C ASP A 79 -9.02 -1.40 2.98
N LYS A 80 -7.92 -1.57 2.24
CA LYS A 80 -6.57 -1.27 2.69
C LYS A 80 -6.42 0.21 3.05
N HIS A 81 -5.52 0.47 4.00
CA HIS A 81 -5.21 1.81 4.47
C HIS A 81 -4.83 2.76 3.33
N GLU A 82 -3.97 2.31 2.41
CA GLU A 82 -3.49 3.12 1.28
C GLU A 82 -4.64 3.54 0.35
N THR A 83 -5.60 2.64 0.11
CA THR A 83 -6.79 2.94 -0.71
C THR A 83 -7.70 3.92 0.01
N ALA A 84 -7.92 3.74 1.32
CA ALA A 84 -8.75 4.64 2.12
C ALA A 84 -8.20 6.08 2.12
N VAL A 85 -6.87 6.23 2.24
CA VAL A 85 -6.20 7.53 2.15
C VAL A 85 -6.33 8.13 0.75
N SER A 86 -6.12 7.34 -0.30
CA SER A 86 -6.26 7.77 -1.70
C SER A 86 -7.68 8.29 -1.98
N VAL A 87 -8.71 7.52 -1.63
CA VAL A 87 -10.12 7.90 -1.80
C VAL A 87 -10.44 9.16 -0.99
N SER A 88 -9.94 9.26 0.24
CA SER A 88 -10.15 10.44 1.10
C SER A 88 -9.54 11.72 0.50
N LEU A 89 -8.39 11.61 -0.16
CA LEU A 89 -7.78 12.73 -0.88
C LEU A 89 -8.59 13.09 -2.14
N SER A 90 -9.01 12.09 -2.93
CA SER A 90 -9.78 12.31 -4.16
C SER A 90 -11.14 12.98 -3.89
N CYS A 91 -11.81 12.61 -2.79
CA CYS A 91 -13.12 13.15 -2.44
C CYS A 91 -13.07 14.46 -1.63
N GLY A 92 -11.89 15.06 -1.42
CA GLY A 92 -11.73 16.29 -0.64
C GLY A 92 -11.99 16.12 0.86
N HIS A 93 -12.07 14.87 1.35
CA HIS A 93 -12.14 14.60 2.79
C HIS A 93 -10.80 14.95 3.46
N PHE A 94 -9.69 14.57 2.84
CA PHE A 94 -8.35 15.00 3.22
C PHE A 94 -7.87 16.11 2.28
N HIS A 95 -7.29 17.17 2.85
CA HIS A 95 -6.57 18.19 2.09
C HIS A 95 -5.07 17.96 2.20
N ARG A 96 -4.32 18.32 1.14
CA ARG A 96 -2.86 18.16 1.10
C ARG A 96 -2.12 18.93 2.21
N THR A 97 -2.77 19.92 2.82
CA THR A 97 -2.23 20.73 3.92
C THR A 97 -2.58 20.18 5.31
N MET A 98 -3.40 19.13 5.40
CA MET A 98 -3.75 18.53 6.69
C MET A 98 -2.58 17.74 7.25
N ASN A 99 -2.40 17.85 8.57
CA ASN A 99 -1.60 16.91 9.32
C ASN A 99 -2.41 15.62 9.51
N ILE A 100 -1.94 14.51 8.91
CA ILE A 100 -2.58 13.20 9.04
C ILE A 100 -1.96 12.50 10.25
N LEU A 101 -2.81 12.09 11.19
CA LEU A 101 -2.42 11.29 12.34
C LEU A 101 -2.70 9.82 12.04
N GLU A 102 -1.64 9.01 11.99
CA GLU A 102 -1.74 7.60 11.64
C GLU A 102 -1.52 6.72 12.87
N LEU A 103 -2.47 5.81 13.12
CA LEU A 103 -2.43 4.81 14.17
C LEU A 103 -2.58 3.44 13.50
N ILE A 104 -1.45 2.85 13.11
CA ILE A 104 -1.38 1.66 12.26
C ILE A 104 -0.56 0.55 12.91
N ASN A 105 -0.82 -0.70 12.55
CA ASN A 105 -0.04 -1.89 12.97
C ASN A 105 0.07 -2.12 14.48
N GLN A 106 -0.90 -1.64 15.26
CA GLN A 106 -0.94 -1.85 16.72
C GLN A 106 -1.42 -3.27 17.02
N LYS A 107 -0.69 -4.01 17.87
CA LYS A 107 -0.98 -5.40 18.21
C LYS A 107 -1.61 -5.55 19.60
N SER A 108 -1.66 -4.47 20.38
CA SER A 108 -2.29 -4.43 21.68
C SER A 108 -2.85 -3.05 22.02
N ASP A 109 -3.80 -3.02 22.96
CA ASP A 109 -4.37 -1.78 23.49
C ASP A 109 -3.31 -0.87 24.14
N SER A 110 -2.27 -1.46 24.73
CA SER A 110 -1.18 -0.71 25.36
C SER A 110 -0.35 0.06 24.35
N GLU A 111 0.05 -0.60 23.25
CA GLU A 111 0.81 0.04 22.16
C GLU A 111 -0.02 1.16 21.51
N CYS A 112 -1.30 0.87 21.26
CA CYS A 112 -2.27 1.82 20.73
C CYS A 112 -2.39 3.09 21.62
N ALA A 113 -2.56 2.90 22.93
CA ALA A 113 -2.67 4.00 23.88
C ALA A 113 -1.38 4.83 23.96
N GLU A 114 -0.21 4.20 23.87
CA GLU A 114 1.07 4.90 23.85
C GLU A 114 1.23 5.76 22.60
N GLN A 115 0.97 5.20 21.42
CA GLN A 115 1.07 5.95 20.16
C GLN A 115 0.06 7.11 20.12
N LEU A 116 -1.17 6.90 20.57
CA LEU A 116 -2.17 7.97 20.69
C LEU A 116 -1.68 9.13 21.56
N ARG A 117 -1.05 8.85 22.71
CA ARG A 117 -0.48 9.90 23.58
C ARG A 117 0.65 10.67 22.91
N GLN A 118 1.46 10.02 22.09
CA GLN A 118 2.52 10.68 21.34
C GLN A 118 1.95 11.60 20.25
N LEU A 119 0.90 11.16 19.56
CA LEU A 119 0.23 11.94 18.52
C LEU A 119 -0.52 13.15 19.10
N ALA A 120 -1.13 13.02 20.28
CA ALA A 120 -1.87 14.09 20.95
C ALA A 120 -0.99 15.26 21.45
N ARG A 121 0.34 15.11 21.43
CA ARG A 121 1.31 16.15 21.85
C ARG A 121 1.86 16.98 20.69
N ARG A 122 1.46 16.70 19.46
CA ARG A 122 1.84 17.44 18.24
C ARG A 122 0.83 18.53 17.92
#